data_AF-A0A9E5AI72-F1
#
_entry.id   AF-A0A9E5AI72-F1
#
_cell.length_a   1.000
_cell.length_b   1.000
_cell.length_c   1.000
_cell.angle_alpha   90.00
_cell.angle_beta   90.00
_cell.angle_gamma   90.00
#
_symmetry.space_group_name_H-M   'P 1'
#
loop_
_entity.id
_entity.type
_entity.pdbx_description
1 polymer ?
#
loop_
_entity_poly.entity_id
_entity_poly.type
_entity_poly.pdbx_seq_one_letter_code
_entity_poly.pdbx_strand_id
1 'polypeptide(L)'
;MDDAENCPSFDETDRLVLRYSEILTRENRVDDALYAALAARFSQDELVDLALTISFSALVNRMHATFKTDLDDATRDAVGDAAACSLRA
;
A
#
# COMPACT_ATOMS: atom_id res chain seq x y z
N MET A 1 0.10 10.59 1.88
CA MET A 1 0.67 10.34 3.22
C MET A 1 1.97 11.11 3.21
N ASP A 2 1.93 12.37 3.63
CA ASP A 2 2.90 13.37 3.18
C ASP A 2 4.31 13.17 3.71
N ASP A 3 4.52 12.26 4.66
CA ASP A 3 5.86 11.83 5.09
C ASP A 3 5.85 10.44 5.76
N ALA A 4 5.60 9.39 4.98
CA ALA A 4 5.63 8.03 5.52
C ALA A 4 7.04 7.61 5.96
N GLU A 5 8.08 8.15 5.32
CA GLU A 5 9.49 7.85 5.59
C GLU A 5 9.92 8.35 6.98
N ASN A 6 9.50 9.56 7.37
CA ASN A 6 9.83 10.15 8.67
C ASN A 6 8.73 9.97 9.73
N CYS A 7 7.74 9.10 9.49
CA CYS A 7 6.68 8.86 10.46
C CYS A 7 7.27 8.21 11.74
N PRO A 8 7.13 8.85 12.93
CA PRO A 8 7.75 8.36 14.15
C PRO A 8 7.12 7.08 14.70
N SER A 9 5.89 6.76 14.27
CA SER A 9 5.20 5.52 14.66
C SER A 9 5.63 4.31 13.83
N PHE A 10 6.41 4.50 12.77
CA PHE A 10 6.87 3.41 11.91
C PHE A 10 8.28 2.98 12.29
N ASP A 11 8.48 1.68 12.39
CA ASP A 11 9.80 1.10 12.56
C ASP A 11 10.48 0.81 11.21
N GLU A 12 11.65 0.18 11.25
CA GLU A 12 12.39 -0.15 10.04
C GLU A 12 11.67 -1.19 9.15
N THR A 13 10.91 -2.09 9.76
CA THR A 13 10.12 -3.11 9.06
C THR A 13 8.94 -2.46 8.35
N ASP A 14 8.24 -1.54 9.01
CA ASP A 14 7.14 -0.77 8.41
C ASP A 14 7.63 0.01 7.18
N ARG A 15 8.77 0.71 7.31
CA ARG A 15 9.38 1.44 6.18
C ARG A 15 9.76 0.52 5.03
N LEU A 16 10.30 -0.66 5.33
CA LEU A 16 10.64 -1.66 4.31
C LEU A 16 9.39 -2.16 3.56
N VAL A 17 8.31 -2.45 4.30
CA VAL A 17 7.04 -2.90 3.73
C VAL A 17 6.40 -1.79 2.88
N LEU A 18 6.45 -0.54 3.32
CA LEU A 18 5.98 0.60 2.54
C LEU A 18 6.75 0.76 1.22
N ARG A 19 8.09 0.69 1.28
CA ARG A 19 8.94 0.72 0.08
C ARG A 19 8.62 -0.43 -0.89
N TYR A 20 8.46 -1.65 -0.36
CA TYR A 20 8.06 -2.80 -1.15
C TYR A 20 6.70 -2.62 -1.82
N SER A 21 5.72 -2.13 -1.06
CA SER A 21 4.36 -1.88 -1.54
C SER A 21 4.33 -0.85 -2.66
N GLU A 22 5.12 0.22 -2.54
CA GLU A 22 5.26 1.24 -3.58
C GLU A 22 5.87 0.66 -4.88
N ILE A 23 6.99 -0.04 -4.78
CA ILE A 23 7.68 -0.63 -5.94
C ILE A 23 6.80 -1.66 -6.64
N LEU A 24 6.17 -2.58 -5.88
CA LEU A 24 5.30 -3.59 -6.46
C LEU A 24 4.08 -2.97 -7.15
N THR A 25 3.51 -1.89 -6.58
CA THR A 25 2.36 -1.21 -7.16
C THR A 25 2.69 -0.42 -8.43
N ARG A 26 3.84 0.25 -8.47
CA ARG A 26 4.22 1.16 -9.57
C ARG A 26 4.99 0.48 -10.69
N GLU A 27 5.93 -0.39 -10.33
CA GLU A 27 6.92 -0.95 -11.27
C GLU A 27 6.72 -2.44 -11.50
N ASN A 28 6.06 -3.14 -10.58
CA ASN A 28 5.81 -4.59 -10.61
C ASN A 28 7.10 -5.43 -10.72
N ARG A 29 8.26 -4.84 -10.41
CA ARG A 29 9.57 -5.49 -10.47
C ARG A 29 10.35 -5.17 -9.19
N VAL A 30 10.52 -6.21 -8.39
CA VAL A 30 11.24 -6.16 -7.11
C VAL A 30 12.66 -6.64 -7.37
N ASP A 31 13.67 -5.83 -7.01
CA ASP A 31 15.07 -6.23 -7.17
C ASP A 31 15.52 -7.21 -6.08
N ASP A 32 16.63 -7.90 -6.34
CA ASP A 32 17.16 -8.94 -5.45
C ASP A 32 17.56 -8.38 -4.08
N ALA A 33 18.00 -7.12 -4.01
CA ALA A 33 18.43 -6.50 -2.77
C ALA A 33 17.23 -6.23 -1.84
N LEU A 34 16.13 -5.73 -2.41
CA LEU A 34 14.88 -5.53 -1.70
C LEU A 34 14.25 -6.86 -1.29
N TYR A 35 14.22 -7.84 -2.19
CA TYR A 35 13.72 -9.18 -1.86
C TYR A 35 14.54 -9.82 -0.73
N ALA A 36 15.86 -9.73 -0.77
CA ALA A 36 16.73 -10.23 0.30
C ALA A 36 16.48 -9.53 1.65
N ALA A 37 16.28 -8.20 1.64
CA ALA A 37 15.96 -7.44 2.86
C ALA A 37 14.61 -7.84 3.47
N LEU A 38 13.63 -8.18 2.64
CA LEU A 38 12.33 -8.71 3.07
C LEU A 38 12.45 -10.14 3.59
N ALA A 39 13.14 -11.02 2.88
CA ALA A 39 13.36 -12.41 3.29
C ALA A 39 14.21 -12.55 4.57
N ALA A 40 14.97 -11.51 4.94
CA ALA A 40 15.65 -11.44 6.23
C ALA A 40 14.71 -11.16 7.42
N ARG A 41 13.47 -10.69 7.17
CA ARG A 41 12.49 -10.33 8.21
C ARG A 41 11.23 -11.20 8.19
N PHE A 42 10.86 -11.73 7.03
CA PHE A 42 9.63 -12.48 6.81
C PHE A 42 9.93 -13.89 6.29
N SER A 43 9.11 -14.83 6.71
CA SER A 43 9.04 -16.17 6.13
C SER A 43 8.49 -16.12 4.70
N GLN A 44 8.68 -17.21 3.95
CA GLN A 44 8.15 -17.30 2.59
C GLN A 44 6.62 -17.15 2.53
N ASP A 45 5.90 -17.69 3.50
CA ASP A 45 4.43 -17.59 3.56
C ASP A 45 3.99 -16.13 3.81
N GLU A 46 4.65 -15.44 4.75
CA GLU A 46 4.39 -14.01 5.01
C GLU A 46 4.70 -13.13 3.79
N LEU A 47 5.74 -13.45 3.02
CA LEU A 47 6.04 -12.74 1.77
C LEU A 47 4.94 -12.93 0.72
N VAL A 48 4.39 -14.15 0.62
CA VAL A 48 3.25 -14.44 -0.26
C VAL A 48 2.02 -13.66 0.18
N ASP A 49 1.70 -13.66 1.47
CA ASP A 49 0.57 -12.91 2.03
C ASP A 49 0.72 -11.39 1.80
N LEU A 50 1.94 -10.87 1.94
CA LEU A 50 2.22 -9.47 1.68
C LEU A 50 2.02 -9.12 0.20
N ALA A 51 2.53 -9.94 -0.72
CA ALA A 51 2.35 -9.75 -2.15
C ALA A 51 0.87 -9.83 -2.57
N LEU A 52 0.11 -10.76 -1.99
CA LEU A 52 -1.33 -10.91 -2.22
C LEU A 52 -2.10 -9.69 -1.73
N THR A 53 -1.80 -9.18 -0.54
CA THR A 53 -2.45 -8.00 0.04
C THR A 53 -2.27 -6.76 -0.85
N ILE A 54 -1.05 -6.52 -1.32
CA ILE A 54 -0.73 -5.40 -2.22
C ILE A 54 -1.46 -5.59 -3.56
N SER A 55 -1.42 -6.80 -4.12
CA SER A 55 -2.05 -7.12 -5.41
C SER A 55 -3.57 -6.96 -5.36
N PHE A 56 -4.21 -7.38 -4.27
CA PHE A 56 -5.65 -7.25 -4.07
C PHE A 56 -6.08 -5.79 -3.96
N SER A 57 -5.32 -4.97 -3.22
CA SER A 57 -5.55 -3.52 -3.17
C SER A 57 -5.45 -2.90 -4.57
N ALA A 58 -4.47 -3.32 -5.36
CA ALA A 58 -4.28 -2.86 -6.72
C ALA A 58 -5.44 -3.30 -7.66
N LEU A 59 -6.04 -4.47 -7.44
CA LEU A 59 -7.25 -4.92 -8.14
C LEU A 59 -8.45 -4.02 -7.79
N VAL A 60 -8.73 -3.83 -6.51
CA VAL A 60 -9.85 -3.00 -6.02
C VAL A 60 -9.74 -1.57 -6.53
N ASN A 61 -8.54 -0.98 -6.45
CA ASN A 61 -8.27 0.37 -6.96
C ASN A 61 -8.58 0.49 -8.47
N ARG A 62 -8.22 -0.52 -9.27
CA ARG A 62 -8.52 -0.54 -10.71
C ARG A 62 -10.01 -0.66 -10.98
N MET A 63 -10.74 -1.45 -10.19
CA MET A 63 -12.20 -1.57 -10.31
C MET A 63 -12.87 -0.22 -10.03
N HIS A 64 -12.57 0.40 -8.89
CA HIS A 64 -13.15 1.71 -8.55
C HIS A 64 -12.80 2.79 -9.57
N ALA A 65 -11.54 2.85 -10.03
CA ALA A 65 -11.14 3.80 -11.06
C ALA A 65 -11.87 3.59 -12.39
N THR A 66 -12.08 2.33 -12.79
CA THR A 66 -12.75 1.98 -14.05
C THR A 66 -14.22 2.36 -14.03
N PHE A 67 -14.92 2.05 -12.93
CA PHE A 67 -16.36 2.26 -12.81
C PHE A 67 -16.74 3.58 -12.16
N LYS A 68 -15.76 4.38 -11.73
CA LYS A 68 -15.96 5.67 -11.04
C LYS A 68 -16.92 5.53 -9.86
N THR A 69 -16.66 4.54 -9.01
CA THR A 69 -17.51 4.28 -7.85
C THR A 69 -17.52 5.49 -6.91
N ASP A 70 -18.71 5.97 -6.58
CA ASP A 70 -18.89 7.03 -5.59
C ASP A 70 -18.59 6.53 -4.17
N LEU A 71 -18.12 7.43 -3.31
CA LEU A 71 -18.00 7.15 -1.88
C LEU A 71 -19.40 7.12 -1.24
N ASP A 72 -19.67 6.10 -0.43
CA ASP A 72 -20.83 6.08 0.46
C ASP A 72 -20.64 7.04 1.65
N ASP A 73 -21.72 7.36 2.34
CA ASP A 73 -21.71 8.34 3.44
C ASP A 73 -20.78 7.92 4.59
N ALA A 74 -20.73 6.63 4.93
CA ALA A 74 -19.86 6.15 6.01
C ALA A 74 -18.38 6.29 5.64
N THR A 75 -18.02 6.01 4.38
CA THR A 75 -16.65 6.23 3.91
C THR A 75 -16.30 7.71 3.89
N ARG A 76 -17.20 8.60 3.43
CA ARG A 76 -16.96 10.06 3.45
C ARG A 76 -16.73 10.59 4.86
N ASP A 77 -17.56 10.17 5.82
CA ASP A 77 -17.44 10.58 7.21
C ASP A 77 -16.11 10.10 7.83
N ALA A 78 -15.67 8.89 7.49
CA ALA A 78 -14.43 8.34 7.99
C ALA A 78 -13.17 9.02 7.42
N VAL A 79 -13.16 9.38 6.13
CA VAL A 79 -11.99 10.04 5.52
C VAL A 79 -11.95 11.54 5.74
N GLY A 80 -13.09 12.18 5.97
CA GLY A 80 -13.18 13.63 6.17
C GLY A 80 -12.49 14.43 5.05
N ASP A 81 -11.61 15.35 5.44
CA ASP A 81 -10.80 16.19 4.55
C ASP A 81 -9.38 15.63 4.29
N ALA A 82 -9.14 14.36 4.62
CA ALA A 82 -7.82 13.76 4.54
C ALA A 82 -7.21 13.90 3.13
N ALA A 83 -6.08 14.60 3.05
CA ALA A 83 -5.37 14.86 1.80
C ALA A 83 -4.96 13.59 1.02
N ALA A 84 -4.92 12.44 1.71
CA ALA A 84 -4.59 11.15 1.14
C ALA A 84 -5.74 10.48 0.37
N CYS A 85 -7.00 10.93 0.52
CA CYS A 85 -8.14 10.37 -0.21
C CYS A 85 -8.22 10.97 -1.63
N SER A 86 -7.93 10.16 -2.65
CA SER A 86 -8.00 10.55 -4.07
C SER A 86 -9.43 10.75 -4.60
N LEU A 87 -10.44 10.36 -3.82
CA LEU A 87 -11.87 10.49 -4.15
C LEU A 87 -12.55 11.63 -3.36
N ARG A 88 -11.79 12.53 -2.74
CA ARG A 88 -12.33 13.74 -2.10
C ARG A 88 -13.11 14.58 -3.13
N ALA A 89 -14.27 15.08 -2.72
CA ALA A 89 -15.09 16.00 -3.51
C ALA A 89 -14.45 17.39 -3.61
#